data_AF-A0A959CN42-F1
#
_entry.id   AF-A0A959CN42-F1
#
_cell.length_a   1.000
_cell.length_b   1.000
_cell.length_c   1.000
_cell.angle_alpha   90.00
_cell.angle_beta   90.00
_cell.angle_gamma   90.00
#
_symmetry.space_group_name_H-M   'P 1'
#
loop_
_entity.id
_entity.type
_entity.pdbx_description
1 polymer ?
#
loop_
_entity_poly.entity_id
_entity_poly.type
_entity_poly.pdbx_seq_one_letter_code
_entity_poly.pdbx_strand_id
1 'polypeptide(L)'
;MQIVKFLAAAGLSVAMALIANTHQPFGSQLPALGPLFSPFAGFWQNAEPVGAGPAPARSFPQLEAPVRIAFDEHMAPHIFAGNLHDAAFAQGYVTARDRLWQMDFITRAAVGRISEVIGERALEYDRTQRRKGMLLAAENALQAWSRSSDELALLNAYSDGVNAYIQSLRPADYPLEYKLMGYAPEPWAPLKCAMLFKYMAESLCFRNSDIPASNTLALLGEERFAELFPEYDPQQSPVIPETVAWDFDPLPLKHEAAAPAEMMSELIRHRQLPQAPEGIGSNNWAVAGSKTATGKPILCNDPHLGLRLPAIWYEVQLSIPGINAYGVSLPGVPGIIIGFNEQAAWGVTNVGHDVLDWYKIKWADEQKNTYYYGGQTREVSRLVEVIQVRGRKEPVLDTVKYTVWGPVVHEGEGPRQDLAMHWLALDTPSPKPFYEIGTFLGLMKATGAEDYAAALRAYESPAQNFAFASSAGDIAITVNGSLPLKRAGQGRFV
;
A
#
# COMPACT_ATOMS: atom_id res chain seq x y z
N MET A 1 38.75 12.47 -51.04
CA MET A 1 37.33 12.80 -50.81
C MET A 1 36.48 11.58 -50.39
N GLN A 2 36.66 10.39 -50.99
CA GLN A 2 35.87 9.18 -50.63
C GLN A 2 36.12 8.67 -49.20
N ILE A 3 37.37 8.65 -48.73
CA ILE A 3 37.73 8.23 -47.36
C ILE A 3 37.07 9.14 -46.31
N VAL A 4 37.08 10.46 -46.53
CA VAL A 4 36.43 11.42 -45.62
C VAL A 4 34.91 11.20 -45.55
N LYS A 5 34.26 10.95 -46.69
CA LYS A 5 32.83 10.61 -46.73
C LYS A 5 32.53 9.30 -46.00
N PHE A 6 33.36 8.29 -46.17
CA PHE A 6 33.24 7.02 -45.46
C PHE A 6 33.40 7.19 -43.95
N LEU A 7 34.44 7.89 -43.49
CA LEU A 7 34.68 8.13 -42.07
C LEU A 7 33.56 8.96 -41.42
N ALA A 8 33.02 9.96 -42.13
CA ALA A 8 31.88 10.74 -41.66
C ALA A 8 30.62 9.88 -41.53
N ALA A 9 30.32 9.04 -42.53
CA ALA A 9 29.18 8.12 -42.47
C ALA A 9 29.34 7.09 -41.34
N ALA A 10 30.53 6.48 -41.20
CA ALA A 10 30.83 5.53 -40.12
C ALA A 10 30.71 6.18 -38.74
N GLY A 11 31.26 7.38 -38.55
CA GLY A 11 31.15 8.14 -37.31
C GLY A 11 29.69 8.46 -36.96
N LEU A 12 28.88 8.87 -37.95
CA LEU A 12 27.45 9.12 -37.75
C LEU A 12 26.71 7.84 -37.37
N SER A 13 26.98 6.71 -38.05
CA SER A 13 26.36 5.43 -37.73
C SER A 13 26.70 4.95 -36.32
N VAL A 14 27.97 5.08 -35.90
CA VAL A 14 28.39 4.74 -34.53
C VAL A 14 27.71 5.65 -33.52
N ALA A 15 27.67 6.96 -33.75
CA ALA A 15 27.00 7.90 -32.87
C ALA A 15 25.49 7.60 -32.75
N MET A 16 24.81 7.33 -33.86
CA MET A 16 23.40 6.94 -33.86
C MET A 16 23.17 5.62 -33.12
N ALA A 17 24.03 4.62 -33.31
CA ALA A 17 23.95 3.36 -32.59
C ALA A 17 24.14 3.56 -31.07
N LEU A 18 25.10 4.39 -30.67
CA LEU A 18 25.34 4.72 -29.26
C LEU A 18 24.13 5.44 -28.66
N ILE A 19 23.60 6.46 -29.32
CA ILE A 19 22.42 7.21 -28.86
C ILE A 19 21.21 6.27 -28.77
N ALA A 20 20.95 5.45 -29.79
CA ALA A 20 19.83 4.52 -29.80
C ALA A 20 19.92 3.45 -28.69
N ASN A 21 21.12 3.02 -28.33
CA ASN A 21 21.32 2.03 -27.26
C ASN A 21 21.45 2.65 -25.87
N THR A 22 21.47 3.98 -25.74
CA THR A 22 21.53 4.67 -24.46
C THR A 22 20.12 4.99 -23.98
N HIS A 23 19.78 4.62 -22.75
CA HIS A 23 18.50 5.01 -22.13
C HIS A 23 18.57 6.47 -21.67
N GLN A 24 17.57 7.29 -22.01
CA GLN A 24 17.53 8.74 -21.72
C GLN A 24 18.80 9.49 -22.20
N PRO A 25 19.18 9.37 -23.49
CA PRO A 25 20.37 10.02 -24.01
C PRO A 25 20.27 11.54 -23.81
N PHE A 26 21.36 12.17 -23.35
CA PHE A 26 21.43 13.60 -23.04
C PHE A 26 20.38 14.10 -22.03
N GLY A 27 19.87 13.23 -21.14
CA GLY A 27 18.82 13.58 -20.18
C GLY A 27 17.43 13.71 -20.79
N SER A 28 17.22 13.23 -22.02
CA SER A 28 15.90 13.14 -22.65
C SER A 28 14.98 12.16 -21.91
N GLN A 29 13.70 12.10 -22.32
CA GLN A 29 12.73 11.13 -21.79
C GLN A 29 12.64 9.86 -22.65
N LEU A 30 13.51 9.71 -23.65
CA LEU A 30 13.43 8.60 -24.58
C LEU A 30 13.96 7.32 -23.92
N PRO A 31 13.26 6.18 -24.10
CA PRO A 31 13.84 4.88 -23.77
C PRO A 31 15.01 4.58 -24.71
N ALA A 32 15.76 3.51 -24.42
CA ALA A 32 16.77 3.02 -25.36
C ALA A 32 16.06 2.46 -26.61
N LEU A 33 15.97 3.25 -27.67
CA LEU A 33 15.22 2.92 -28.89
C LEU A 33 15.77 1.68 -29.60
N GLY A 34 17.09 1.46 -29.58
CA GLY A 34 17.73 0.28 -30.19
C GLY A 34 17.19 -1.03 -29.61
N PRO A 35 17.34 -1.27 -28.29
CA PRO A 35 16.75 -2.43 -27.63
C PRO A 35 15.24 -2.51 -27.77
N LEU A 36 14.53 -1.38 -27.64
CA LEU A 36 13.08 -1.33 -27.73
C LEU A 36 12.54 -1.76 -29.10
N PHE A 37 13.15 -1.29 -30.19
CA PHE A 37 12.76 -1.61 -31.57
C PHE A 37 13.46 -2.87 -32.12
N SER A 38 14.30 -3.54 -31.33
CA SER A 38 14.94 -4.80 -31.73
C SER A 38 13.89 -5.84 -32.11
N PRO A 39 13.97 -6.45 -33.31
CA PRO A 39 13.00 -7.48 -33.70
C PRO A 39 13.10 -8.75 -32.84
N PHE A 40 14.23 -8.96 -32.14
CA PHE A 40 14.50 -10.19 -31.38
C PHE A 40 14.16 -10.09 -29.89
N ALA A 41 14.19 -8.89 -29.32
CA ALA A 41 14.01 -8.69 -27.88
C ALA A 41 13.10 -7.49 -27.53
N GLY A 42 12.79 -6.65 -28.52
CA GLY A 42 11.99 -5.44 -28.36
C GLY A 42 10.51 -5.71 -28.19
N PHE A 43 9.70 -4.66 -28.28
CA PHE A 43 8.25 -4.75 -28.01
C PHE A 43 7.52 -5.69 -28.98
N TRP A 44 8.05 -5.93 -30.18
CA TRP A 44 7.49 -6.85 -31.17
C TRP A 44 7.28 -8.27 -30.62
N GLN A 45 8.12 -8.69 -29.67
CA GLN A 45 8.02 -10.01 -29.03
C GLN A 45 6.83 -10.12 -28.06
N ASN A 46 6.19 -9.01 -27.70
CA ASN A 46 4.98 -9.01 -26.86
C ASN A 46 3.68 -9.10 -27.68
N ALA A 47 3.76 -9.13 -29.01
CA ALA A 47 2.58 -9.28 -29.85
C ALA A 47 1.96 -10.67 -29.66
N GLU A 48 0.65 -10.72 -29.43
CA GLU A 48 -0.06 -11.99 -29.26
C GLU A 48 -0.10 -12.77 -30.59
N PRO A 49 0.22 -14.07 -30.58
CA PRO A 49 0.12 -14.88 -31.77
C PRO A 49 -1.35 -15.05 -32.18
N VAL A 50 -1.65 -14.80 -33.46
CA VAL A 50 -2.98 -15.00 -34.03
C VAL A 50 -3.37 -16.48 -33.92
N GLY A 51 -4.51 -16.76 -33.30
CA GLY A 51 -5.02 -18.13 -33.14
C GLY A 51 -4.33 -18.94 -32.06
N ALA A 52 -3.73 -18.29 -31.05
CA ALA A 52 -3.21 -18.98 -29.88
C ALA A 52 -4.30 -19.85 -29.22
N GLY A 53 -4.07 -21.16 -29.17
CA GLY A 53 -4.91 -22.08 -28.42
C GLY A 53 -4.70 -21.93 -26.90
N PRO A 54 -5.39 -22.75 -26.09
CA PRO A 54 -5.18 -22.79 -24.65
C PRO A 54 -3.69 -22.98 -24.32
N ALA A 55 -3.20 -22.25 -23.32
CA ALA A 55 -1.82 -22.42 -22.87
C ALA A 55 -1.58 -23.90 -22.49
N PRO A 56 -0.43 -24.48 -22.87
CA PRO A 56 -0.13 -25.86 -22.52
C PRO A 56 -0.05 -26.02 -21.00
N ALA A 57 -0.38 -27.22 -20.51
CA ALA A 57 -0.22 -27.55 -19.11
C ALA A 57 1.25 -27.33 -18.68
N ARG A 58 1.43 -26.70 -17.52
CA ARG A 58 2.74 -26.44 -16.91
C ARG A 58 2.87 -27.27 -15.64
N SER A 59 4.09 -27.70 -15.33
CA SER A 59 4.41 -28.43 -14.11
C SER A 59 5.36 -27.60 -13.27
N PHE A 60 5.05 -27.48 -11.98
CA PHE A 60 5.84 -26.75 -11.01
C PHE A 60 6.09 -27.67 -9.81
N PRO A 61 7.34 -27.82 -9.33
CA PRO A 61 7.65 -28.69 -8.20
C PRO A 61 7.04 -28.22 -6.87
N GLN A 62 6.61 -26.95 -6.80
CA GLN A 62 5.94 -26.39 -5.63
C GLN A 62 4.47 -26.81 -5.50
N LEU A 63 3.82 -27.23 -6.60
CA LEU A 63 2.41 -27.63 -6.55
C LEU A 63 2.28 -29.04 -5.97
N GLU A 64 1.38 -29.21 -5.01
CA GLU A 64 1.08 -30.51 -4.39
C GLU A 64 0.06 -31.31 -5.21
N ALA A 65 -0.87 -30.62 -5.88
CA ALA A 65 -1.92 -31.19 -6.71
C ALA A 65 -2.17 -30.36 -8.00
N PRO A 66 -2.87 -30.94 -9.00
CA PRO A 66 -3.25 -30.19 -10.20
C PRO A 66 -4.13 -28.97 -9.89
N VAL A 67 -3.80 -27.84 -10.52
CA VAL A 67 -4.60 -26.61 -10.49
C VAL A 67 -5.16 -26.34 -11.88
N ARG A 68 -6.45 -25.96 -11.96
CA ARG A 68 -7.09 -25.50 -13.19
C ARG A 68 -7.43 -24.02 -13.06
N ILE A 69 -7.00 -23.23 -14.04
CA ILE A 69 -7.37 -21.80 -14.14
C ILE A 69 -8.26 -21.65 -15.38
N ALA A 70 -9.46 -21.13 -15.20
CA ALA A 70 -10.35 -20.75 -16.30
C ALA A 70 -10.46 -19.22 -16.35
N PHE A 71 -10.63 -18.66 -17.55
CA PHE A 71 -10.86 -17.23 -17.74
C PHE A 71 -12.27 -17.05 -18.29
N ASP A 72 -13.00 -16.08 -17.74
CA ASP A 72 -14.32 -15.70 -18.26
C ASP A 72 -14.22 -14.69 -19.42
N GLU A 73 -15.36 -14.15 -19.83
CA GLU A 73 -15.46 -13.15 -20.91
C GLU A 73 -14.79 -11.80 -20.60
N HIS A 74 -14.55 -11.52 -19.32
CA HIS A 74 -13.83 -10.33 -18.85
C HIS A 74 -12.35 -10.62 -18.55
N MET A 75 -11.89 -11.84 -18.83
CA MET A 75 -10.55 -12.34 -18.52
C MET A 75 -10.25 -12.37 -17.02
N ALA A 76 -11.27 -12.46 -16.16
CA ALA A 76 -11.08 -12.74 -14.74
C ALA A 76 -10.69 -14.22 -14.54
N PRO A 77 -9.60 -14.51 -13.80
CA PRO A 77 -9.23 -15.88 -13.48
C PRO A 77 -10.12 -16.51 -12.42
N HIS A 78 -10.57 -17.73 -12.70
CA HIS A 78 -11.19 -18.64 -11.76
C HIS A 78 -10.24 -19.79 -11.45
N ILE A 79 -9.69 -19.80 -10.24
CA ILE A 79 -8.67 -20.75 -9.79
C ILE A 79 -9.33 -21.90 -9.03
N PHE A 80 -9.21 -23.11 -9.57
CA PHE A 80 -9.70 -24.34 -8.96
C PHE A 80 -8.52 -25.20 -8.50
N ALA A 81 -8.39 -25.42 -7.19
CA ALA A 81 -7.30 -26.21 -6.61
C ALA A 81 -7.80 -27.16 -5.50
N GLY A 82 -6.97 -28.14 -5.13
CA GLY A 82 -7.31 -29.11 -4.08
C GLY A 82 -7.04 -28.62 -2.65
N ASN A 83 -6.21 -27.60 -2.49
CA ASN A 83 -5.78 -27.07 -1.20
C ASN A 83 -5.46 -25.57 -1.33
N LEU A 84 -5.32 -24.91 -0.17
CA LEU A 84 -5.11 -23.47 -0.08
C LEU A 84 -3.70 -23.04 -0.55
N HIS A 85 -2.69 -23.89 -0.35
CA HIS A 85 -1.31 -23.62 -0.78
C HIS A 85 -1.25 -23.47 -2.32
N ASP A 86 -1.77 -24.44 -3.05
CA ASP A 86 -1.77 -24.47 -4.51
C ASP A 86 -2.65 -23.35 -5.10
N ALA A 87 -3.75 -22.99 -4.43
CA ALA A 87 -4.57 -21.83 -4.81
C ALA A 87 -3.80 -20.52 -4.66
N ALA A 88 -3.08 -20.31 -3.56
CA ALA A 88 -2.26 -19.12 -3.33
C ALA A 88 -1.10 -19.04 -4.35
N PHE A 89 -0.43 -20.15 -4.62
CA PHE A 89 0.59 -20.25 -5.68
C PHE A 89 0.00 -19.86 -7.04
N ALA A 90 -1.13 -20.44 -7.43
CA ALA A 90 -1.75 -20.14 -8.72
C ALA A 90 -2.23 -18.69 -8.80
N GLN A 91 -2.73 -18.12 -7.70
CA GLN A 91 -3.10 -16.70 -7.60
C GLN A 91 -1.88 -15.81 -7.86
N GLY A 92 -0.76 -16.06 -7.17
CA GLY A 92 0.49 -15.32 -7.38
C GLY A 92 1.00 -15.43 -8.83
N TYR A 93 0.97 -16.63 -9.39
CA TYR A 93 1.39 -16.88 -10.77
C TYR A 93 0.54 -16.12 -11.79
N VAL A 94 -0.79 -16.18 -11.70
CA VAL A 94 -1.69 -15.53 -12.67
C VAL A 94 -1.70 -14.01 -12.50
N THR A 95 -1.66 -13.52 -11.26
CA THR A 95 -1.54 -12.08 -11.01
C THR A 95 -0.22 -11.55 -11.55
N ALA A 96 0.90 -12.27 -11.40
CA ALA A 96 2.17 -11.88 -12.00
C ALA A 96 2.09 -11.90 -13.54
N ARG A 97 1.46 -12.92 -14.13
CA ARG A 97 1.23 -12.97 -15.58
C ARG A 97 0.61 -11.67 -16.10
N ASP A 98 -0.38 -11.17 -15.40
CA ASP A 98 -1.16 -10.02 -15.84
C ASP A 98 -0.58 -8.67 -15.38
N ARG A 99 0.04 -8.63 -14.19
CA ARG A 99 0.33 -7.39 -13.45
C ARG A 99 1.78 -7.29 -12.92
N LEU A 100 2.71 -8.14 -13.37
CA LEU A 100 4.09 -8.19 -12.84
C LEU A 100 4.76 -6.81 -12.72
N TRP A 101 4.73 -6.01 -13.80
CA TRP A 101 5.34 -4.68 -13.77
C TRP A 101 4.69 -3.76 -12.73
N GLN A 102 3.34 -3.75 -12.66
CA GLN A 102 2.60 -2.96 -11.68
C GLN A 102 2.98 -3.35 -10.25
N MET A 103 3.07 -4.65 -9.97
CA MET A 103 3.45 -5.17 -8.64
C MET A 103 4.86 -4.72 -8.24
N ASP A 104 5.84 -4.92 -9.12
CA ASP A 104 7.23 -4.51 -8.89
C ASP A 104 7.34 -2.98 -8.73
N PHE A 105 6.74 -2.21 -9.65
CA PHE A 105 6.81 -0.75 -9.62
C PHE A 105 6.17 -0.16 -8.35
N ILE A 106 5.00 -0.65 -7.93
CA ILE A 106 4.35 -0.17 -6.70
C ILE A 106 5.18 -0.53 -5.48
N THR A 107 5.75 -1.74 -5.38
CA THR A 107 6.62 -2.08 -4.23
C THR A 107 7.87 -1.23 -4.16
N ARG A 108 8.47 -0.88 -5.31
CA ARG A 108 9.57 0.09 -5.37
C ARG A 108 9.11 1.46 -4.89
N ALA A 109 7.93 1.91 -5.32
CA ALA A 109 7.40 3.20 -4.88
C ALA A 109 7.14 3.21 -3.37
N ALA A 110 6.53 2.15 -2.84
CA ALA A 110 6.18 1.98 -1.44
C ALA A 110 7.36 2.23 -0.50
N VAL A 111 8.56 1.75 -0.86
CA VAL A 111 9.74 1.86 0.01
C VAL A 111 10.80 2.80 -0.54
N GLY A 112 10.46 3.65 -1.51
CA GLY A 112 11.40 4.64 -2.06
C GLY A 112 12.60 4.02 -2.78
N ARG A 113 12.32 3.27 -3.85
CA ARG A 113 13.29 2.65 -4.77
C ARG A 113 13.00 2.94 -6.24
N ILE A 114 12.10 3.88 -6.57
CA ILE A 114 11.77 4.15 -7.97
C ILE A 114 12.89 4.91 -8.70
N SER A 115 13.78 5.61 -8.00
CA SER A 115 14.97 6.25 -8.58
C SER A 115 16.00 5.23 -9.13
N GLU A 116 15.94 3.97 -8.71
CA GLU A 116 16.70 2.86 -9.31
C GLU A 116 16.34 2.64 -10.79
N VAL A 117 15.10 2.94 -11.17
CA VAL A 117 14.55 2.66 -12.50
C VAL A 117 14.19 3.92 -13.30
N ILE A 118 13.82 5.01 -12.63
CA ILE A 118 13.48 6.31 -13.24
C ILE A 118 14.67 7.27 -13.23
N GLY A 119 15.60 7.13 -12.29
CA GLY A 119 16.72 8.04 -12.08
C GLY A 119 16.38 9.26 -11.23
N GLU A 120 17.15 10.34 -11.42
CA GLU A 120 17.18 11.53 -10.57
C GLU A 120 15.81 12.15 -10.27
N ARG A 121 14.88 12.13 -11.25
CA ARG A 121 13.55 12.73 -11.11
C ARG A 121 12.71 12.10 -10.00
N ALA A 122 13.01 10.88 -9.61
CA ALA A 122 12.29 10.14 -8.57
C ALA A 122 13.00 10.17 -7.20
N LEU A 123 14.22 10.73 -7.11
CA LEU A 123 15.01 10.72 -5.88
C LEU A 123 14.30 11.37 -4.70
N GLU A 124 13.62 12.49 -4.93
CA GLU A 124 12.91 13.21 -3.85
C GLU A 124 11.66 12.45 -3.36
N TYR A 125 11.00 11.71 -4.24
CA TYR A 125 9.93 10.80 -3.85
C TYR A 125 10.50 9.66 -2.99
N ASP A 126 11.59 9.05 -3.43
CA ASP A 126 12.26 7.98 -2.69
C ASP A 126 12.69 8.45 -1.29
N ARG A 127 13.37 9.59 -1.19
CA ARG A 127 13.75 10.20 0.09
C ARG A 127 12.56 10.38 1.02
N THR A 128 11.42 10.81 0.50
CA THR A 128 10.20 10.99 1.30
C THR A 128 9.73 9.65 1.88
N GLN A 129 9.68 8.59 1.07
CA GLN A 129 9.26 7.26 1.51
C GLN A 129 10.26 6.62 2.49
N ARG A 130 11.56 6.83 2.28
CA ARG A 130 12.62 6.43 3.21
C ARG A 130 12.49 7.12 4.57
N ARG A 131 12.32 8.45 4.56
CA ARG A 131 12.14 9.24 5.78
C ARG A 131 10.88 8.89 6.55
N LYS A 132 9.80 8.51 5.86
CA LYS A 132 8.59 7.96 6.52
C LYS A 132 8.84 6.62 7.22
N GLY A 133 9.91 5.90 6.87
CA GLY A 133 10.21 4.59 7.44
C GLY A 133 9.39 3.46 6.81
N MET A 134 8.95 3.59 5.56
CA MET A 134 8.05 2.61 4.93
C MET A 134 8.63 1.19 4.83
N LEU A 135 9.94 1.08 4.62
CA LEU A 135 10.61 -0.22 4.61
C LEU A 135 10.53 -0.87 6.00
N LEU A 136 10.87 -0.11 7.04
CA LEU A 136 10.78 -0.56 8.42
C LEU A 136 9.34 -0.98 8.79
N ALA A 137 8.34 -0.23 8.31
CA ALA A 137 6.93 -0.58 8.50
C ALA A 137 6.58 -1.95 7.90
N ALA A 138 7.08 -2.23 6.69
CA ALA A 138 6.87 -3.51 6.01
C ALA A 138 7.62 -4.65 6.70
N GLU A 139 8.84 -4.40 7.18
CA GLU A 139 9.63 -5.37 7.95
C GLU A 139 8.94 -5.73 9.28
N ASN A 140 8.45 -4.72 10.01
CA ASN A 140 7.70 -4.89 11.26
C ASN A 140 6.43 -5.72 11.04
N ALA A 141 5.68 -5.46 9.96
CA ALA A 141 4.51 -6.24 9.60
C ALA A 141 4.86 -7.68 9.25
N LEU A 142 5.86 -7.90 8.38
CA LEU A 142 6.28 -9.26 8.03
C LEU A 142 6.78 -10.04 9.25
N GLN A 143 7.54 -9.39 10.14
CA GLN A 143 8.01 -10.01 11.38
C GLN A 143 6.83 -10.47 12.24
N ALA A 144 5.77 -9.67 12.33
CA ALA A 144 4.57 -10.04 13.04
C ALA A 144 3.81 -11.18 12.34
N TRP A 145 3.53 -11.05 11.04
CA TRP A 145 2.84 -12.06 10.24
C TRP A 145 3.55 -13.42 10.26
N SER A 146 4.88 -13.41 10.34
CA SER A 146 5.69 -14.63 10.45
C SER A 146 5.46 -15.42 11.75
N ARG A 147 4.78 -14.83 12.75
CA ARG A 147 4.36 -15.54 13.97
C ARG A 147 3.15 -16.45 13.72
N SER A 148 2.38 -16.20 12.65
CA SER A 148 1.35 -17.11 12.17
C SER A 148 1.91 -17.99 11.06
N SER A 149 2.05 -19.28 11.33
CA SER A 149 2.56 -20.26 10.34
C SER A 149 1.72 -20.29 9.07
N ASP A 150 0.41 -20.12 9.22
CA ASP A 150 -0.56 -20.24 8.13
C ASP A 150 -0.49 -19.02 7.20
N GLU A 151 -0.38 -17.81 7.76
CA GLU A 151 -0.20 -16.59 6.96
C GLU A 151 1.16 -16.58 6.25
N LEU A 152 2.22 -17.00 6.95
CA LEU A 152 3.54 -17.09 6.35
C LEU A 152 3.57 -18.11 5.21
N ALA A 153 2.95 -19.28 5.39
CA ALA A 153 2.81 -20.29 4.34
C ALA A 153 2.06 -19.75 3.12
N LEU A 154 0.97 -19.01 3.32
CA LEU A 154 0.22 -18.35 2.26
C LEU A 154 1.05 -17.31 1.48
N LEU A 155 1.78 -16.46 2.21
CA LEU A 155 2.64 -15.44 1.62
C LEU A 155 3.79 -16.07 0.82
N ASN A 156 4.36 -17.16 1.32
CA ASN A 156 5.39 -17.93 0.61
C ASN A 156 4.84 -18.57 -0.65
N ALA A 157 3.72 -19.30 -0.56
CA ALA A 157 3.10 -19.96 -1.72
C ALA A 157 2.76 -18.95 -2.83
N TYR A 158 2.15 -17.80 -2.46
CA TYR A 158 1.90 -16.71 -3.40
C TYR A 158 3.19 -16.18 -4.04
N SER A 159 4.22 -15.96 -3.23
CA SER A 159 5.53 -15.48 -3.71
C SER A 159 6.20 -16.48 -4.66
N ASP A 160 6.09 -17.77 -4.38
CA ASP A 160 6.60 -18.84 -5.23
C ASP A 160 5.89 -18.89 -6.57
N GLY A 161 4.57 -18.64 -6.59
CA GLY A 161 3.79 -18.48 -7.81
C GLY A 161 4.27 -17.32 -8.67
N VAL A 162 4.46 -16.14 -8.07
CA VAL A 162 5.01 -14.96 -8.75
C VAL A 162 6.40 -15.26 -9.31
N ASN A 163 7.26 -15.89 -8.52
CA ASN A 163 8.62 -16.25 -8.92
C ASN A 163 8.64 -17.29 -10.04
N ALA A 164 7.73 -18.27 -10.02
CA ALA A 164 7.59 -19.25 -11.09
C ALA A 164 7.23 -18.57 -12.43
N TYR A 165 6.40 -17.53 -12.41
CA TYR A 165 6.17 -16.72 -13.60
C TYR A 165 7.43 -15.96 -14.03
N ILE A 166 8.08 -15.22 -13.11
CA ILE A 166 9.31 -14.46 -13.40
C ILE A 166 10.39 -15.36 -14.02
N GLN A 167 10.62 -16.54 -13.44
CA GLN A 167 11.63 -17.50 -13.90
C GLN A 167 11.30 -18.12 -15.26
N SER A 168 10.03 -18.11 -15.67
CA SER A 168 9.62 -18.57 -17.00
C SER A 168 9.91 -17.57 -18.12
N LEU A 169 10.23 -16.32 -17.79
CA LEU A 169 10.46 -15.25 -18.75
C LEU A 169 11.93 -15.18 -19.18
N ARG A 170 12.16 -15.11 -20.49
CA ARG A 170 13.43 -14.61 -21.03
C ARG A 170 13.34 -13.08 -21.16
N PRO A 171 14.46 -12.34 -21.27
CA PRO A 171 14.41 -10.89 -21.48
C PRO A 171 13.55 -10.45 -22.68
N ALA A 172 13.47 -11.28 -23.73
CA ALA A 172 12.61 -11.04 -24.89
C ALA A 172 11.11 -11.16 -24.56
N ASP A 173 10.74 -11.87 -23.50
CA ASP A 173 9.36 -12.12 -23.09
C ASP A 173 8.91 -11.17 -21.96
N TYR A 174 9.79 -10.30 -21.45
CA TYR A 174 9.41 -9.33 -20.40
C TYR A 174 8.25 -8.45 -20.84
N PRO A 175 7.34 -8.08 -19.92
CA PRO A 175 6.30 -7.08 -20.18
C PRO A 175 6.88 -5.79 -20.79
N LEU A 176 6.09 -5.12 -21.61
CA LEU A 176 6.51 -3.96 -22.40
C LEU A 176 7.16 -2.87 -21.54
N GLU A 177 6.62 -2.63 -20.36
CA GLU A 177 7.05 -1.58 -19.46
C GLU A 177 8.49 -1.79 -19.00
N TYR A 178 8.92 -3.02 -18.75
CA TYR A 178 10.31 -3.36 -18.45
C TYR A 178 11.26 -3.04 -19.61
N LYS A 179 10.81 -3.27 -20.85
CA LYS A 179 11.57 -2.96 -22.06
C LYS A 179 11.67 -1.46 -22.31
N LEU A 180 10.58 -0.74 -22.12
CA LEU A 180 10.55 0.73 -22.18
C LEU A 180 11.50 1.34 -21.15
N MET A 181 11.42 0.86 -19.92
CA MET A 181 12.19 1.39 -18.80
C MET A 181 13.61 0.82 -18.71
N GLY A 182 13.96 -0.18 -19.52
CA GLY A 182 15.27 -0.83 -19.52
C GLY A 182 15.67 -1.37 -18.15
N TYR A 183 14.84 -2.19 -17.52
CA TYR A 183 15.20 -2.97 -16.33
C TYR A 183 14.53 -4.34 -16.33
N ALA A 184 14.98 -5.23 -15.45
CA ALA A 184 14.43 -6.57 -15.29
C ALA A 184 13.57 -6.68 -14.03
N PRO A 185 12.55 -7.56 -14.02
CA PRO A 185 11.84 -7.90 -12.79
C PRO A 185 12.81 -8.49 -11.76
N GLU A 186 12.61 -8.16 -10.48
CA GLU A 186 13.33 -8.76 -9.36
C GLU A 186 12.47 -9.82 -8.67
N PRO A 187 13.07 -10.84 -8.02
CA PRO A 187 12.34 -11.87 -7.29
C PRO A 187 11.31 -11.29 -6.31
N TRP A 188 10.22 -12.02 -6.16
CA TRP A 188 9.16 -11.71 -5.20
C TRP A 188 9.41 -12.43 -3.88
N ALA A 189 9.24 -11.72 -2.78
CA ALA A 189 9.38 -12.25 -1.44
C ALA A 189 8.19 -11.80 -0.59
N PRO A 190 7.83 -12.50 0.50
CA PRO A 190 6.77 -12.09 1.41
C PRO A 190 6.85 -10.62 1.87
N LEU A 191 8.06 -10.08 1.99
CA LEU A 191 8.27 -8.67 2.33
C LEU A 191 7.59 -7.72 1.34
N LYS A 192 7.54 -8.06 0.05
CA LYS A 192 6.85 -7.24 -0.96
C LYS A 192 5.34 -7.23 -0.80
N CYS A 193 4.76 -8.31 -0.29
CA CYS A 193 3.35 -8.33 0.10
C CYS A 193 3.11 -7.32 1.25
N ALA A 194 4.01 -7.29 2.24
CA ALA A 194 3.94 -6.32 3.33
C ALA A 194 4.16 -4.86 2.84
N MET A 195 5.08 -4.64 1.90
CA MET A 195 5.29 -3.33 1.27
C MET A 195 4.02 -2.80 0.60
N LEU A 196 3.29 -3.66 -0.14
CA LEU A 196 2.02 -3.29 -0.77
C LEU A 196 0.93 -2.96 0.24
N PHE A 197 0.80 -3.77 1.29
CA PHE A 197 -0.15 -3.47 2.37
C PHE A 197 0.16 -2.15 3.06
N LYS A 198 1.43 -1.86 3.35
CA LYS A 198 1.83 -0.59 3.96
C LYS A 198 1.66 0.59 3.02
N TYR A 199 1.90 0.41 1.72
CA TYR A 199 1.56 1.41 0.72
C TYR A 199 0.05 1.68 0.67
N MET A 200 -0.78 0.64 0.80
CA MET A 200 -2.23 0.82 0.90
C MET A 200 -2.59 1.58 2.18
N ALA A 201 -1.97 1.25 3.32
CA ALA A 201 -2.17 1.99 4.56
C ALA A 201 -1.76 3.46 4.44
N GLU A 202 -0.67 3.77 3.75
CA GLU A 202 -0.25 5.15 3.43
C GLU A 202 -1.31 5.87 2.60
N SER A 203 -1.76 5.23 1.51
CA SER A 203 -2.74 5.81 0.59
C SER A 203 -4.11 6.01 1.23
N LEU A 204 -4.41 5.29 2.32
CA LEU A 204 -5.66 5.38 3.07
C LEU A 204 -5.53 6.22 4.36
N CYS A 205 -4.34 6.75 4.63
CA CYS A 205 -4.08 7.70 5.71
C CYS A 205 -4.46 9.11 5.27
N PHE A 206 -5.76 9.37 5.10
CA PHE A 206 -6.31 10.62 4.52
C PHE A 206 -6.32 11.83 5.48
N ARG A 207 -6.15 11.63 6.79
CA ARG A 207 -6.15 12.71 7.78
C ARG A 207 -4.79 12.84 8.45
N ASN A 208 -4.11 13.95 8.16
CA ASN A 208 -2.89 14.42 8.84
C ASN A 208 -2.84 15.96 8.83
N SER A 209 -4.00 16.57 9.08
CA SER A 209 -4.22 18.01 8.91
C SER A 209 -3.61 18.86 10.02
N ASP A 210 -2.82 18.29 10.92
CA ASP A 210 -2.29 18.92 12.12
C ASP A 210 -1.49 20.17 11.75
N ILE A 211 -0.63 20.06 10.73
CA ILE A 211 0.17 21.18 10.22
C ILE A 211 -0.71 22.29 9.61
N PRO A 212 -1.57 22.02 8.60
CA PRO A 212 -2.44 23.06 8.06
C PRO A 212 -3.43 23.61 9.10
N ALA A 213 -3.92 22.80 10.03
CA ALA A 213 -4.79 23.23 11.12
C ALA A 213 -4.06 24.18 12.08
N SER A 214 -2.83 23.85 12.50
CA SER A 214 -2.00 24.74 13.33
C SER A 214 -1.73 26.07 12.64
N ASN A 215 -1.41 26.06 11.35
CA ASN A 215 -1.18 27.29 10.58
C ASN A 215 -2.46 28.12 10.42
N THR A 216 -3.59 27.47 10.16
CA THR A 216 -4.88 28.15 9.99
C THR A 216 -5.33 28.77 11.30
N LEU A 217 -5.15 28.05 12.42
CA LEU A 217 -5.43 28.55 13.75
C LEU A 217 -4.54 29.75 14.12
N ALA A 218 -3.25 29.70 13.83
CA ALA A 218 -2.33 30.82 14.04
C ALA A 218 -2.74 32.08 13.25
N LEU A 219 -3.35 31.92 12.07
CA LEU A 219 -3.78 33.02 11.21
C LEU A 219 -5.16 33.58 11.57
N LEU A 220 -6.11 32.71 11.94
CA LEU A 220 -7.51 33.09 12.16
C LEU A 220 -7.84 33.37 13.62
N GLY A 221 -7.05 32.85 14.56
CA GLY A 221 -7.39 32.80 15.97
C GLY A 221 -8.42 31.70 16.28
N GLU A 222 -8.55 31.37 17.56
CA GLU A 222 -9.33 30.23 18.05
C GLU A 222 -10.83 30.33 17.71
N GLU A 223 -11.44 31.49 17.93
CA GLU A 223 -12.87 31.72 17.71
C GLU A 223 -13.25 31.47 16.24
N ARG A 224 -12.53 32.12 15.31
CA ARG A 224 -12.80 32.01 13.87
C ARG A 224 -12.46 30.63 13.31
N PHE A 225 -11.41 29.98 13.85
CA PHE A 225 -11.08 28.61 13.49
C PHE A 225 -12.17 27.64 13.93
N ALA A 226 -12.67 27.76 15.16
CA ALA A 226 -13.74 26.91 15.68
C ALA A 226 -15.06 27.10 14.91
N GLU A 227 -15.35 28.32 14.44
CA GLU A 227 -16.51 28.63 13.60
C GLU A 227 -16.42 27.97 12.22
N LEU A 228 -15.26 28.09 11.55
CA LEU A 228 -15.08 27.63 10.15
C LEU A 228 -14.69 26.16 10.02
N PHE A 229 -14.03 25.60 11.03
CA PHE A 229 -13.50 24.24 11.04
C PHE A 229 -13.90 23.49 12.32
N PRO A 230 -15.21 23.34 12.59
CA PRO A 230 -15.68 22.56 13.73
C PRO A 230 -15.20 21.10 13.58
N GLU A 231 -14.93 20.45 14.72
CA GLU A 231 -14.46 19.06 14.73
C GLU A 231 -15.57 18.08 14.33
N TYR A 232 -16.80 18.40 14.73
CA TYR A 232 -18.03 17.68 14.40
C TYR A 232 -19.03 18.68 13.83
N ASP A 233 -19.65 18.33 12.71
CA ASP A 233 -20.80 19.07 12.20
C ASP A 233 -22.05 18.58 12.94
N PRO A 234 -22.79 19.45 13.66
CA PRO A 234 -23.96 19.05 14.43
C PRO A 234 -25.11 18.50 13.56
N GLN A 235 -25.04 18.65 12.23
CA GLN A 235 -26.01 18.07 11.30
C GLN A 235 -25.64 16.64 10.86
N GLN A 236 -24.45 16.14 11.21
CA GLN A 236 -24.05 14.78 10.90
C GLN A 236 -24.83 13.77 11.73
N SER A 237 -25.26 12.68 11.09
CA SER A 237 -25.86 11.53 11.75
C SER A 237 -24.95 10.32 11.54
N PRO A 238 -24.35 9.74 12.60
CA PRO A 238 -23.44 8.62 12.45
C PRO A 238 -24.20 7.34 12.07
N VAL A 239 -23.56 6.48 11.27
CA VAL A 239 -24.14 5.18 10.86
C VAL A 239 -24.42 4.29 12.07
N ILE A 240 -23.50 4.30 13.04
CA ILE A 240 -23.73 3.72 14.36
C ILE A 240 -24.32 4.82 15.25
N PRO A 241 -25.59 4.70 15.68
CA PRO A 241 -26.23 5.75 16.48
C PRO A 241 -25.49 6.00 17.80
N GLU A 242 -25.45 7.26 18.23
CA GLU A 242 -24.85 7.66 19.53
C GLU A 242 -25.54 7.01 20.73
N THR A 243 -26.76 6.49 20.55
CA THR A 243 -27.52 5.77 21.58
C THR A 243 -27.04 4.34 21.81
N VAL A 244 -26.14 3.82 20.98
CA VAL A 244 -25.54 2.49 21.18
C VAL A 244 -24.67 2.52 22.41
N ALA A 245 -25.07 1.76 23.43
CA ALA A 245 -24.26 1.53 24.62
C ALA A 245 -23.25 0.42 24.34
N TRP A 246 -21.96 0.72 24.53
CA TRP A 246 -20.89 -0.24 24.40
C TRP A 246 -20.56 -0.82 25.78
N ASP A 247 -20.64 -2.14 25.89
CA ASP A 247 -20.28 -2.87 27.10
C ASP A 247 -18.77 -3.18 27.11
N PHE A 248 -17.97 -2.19 27.49
CA PHE A 248 -16.53 -2.34 27.65
C PHE A 248 -15.97 -1.38 28.72
N ASP A 249 -14.86 -1.79 29.32
CA ASP A 249 -14.08 -0.93 30.20
C ASP A 249 -13.09 -0.09 29.37
N PRO A 250 -13.20 1.25 29.36
CA PRO A 250 -12.29 2.09 28.61
C PRO A 250 -10.88 2.02 29.18
N LEU A 251 -9.90 1.90 28.29
CA LEU A 251 -8.49 1.92 28.67
C LEU A 251 -8.09 3.32 29.19
N PRO A 252 -7.29 3.40 30.27
CA PRO A 252 -6.86 4.69 30.79
C PRO A 252 -5.89 5.38 29.83
N LEU A 253 -6.02 6.71 29.69
CA LEU A 253 -5.05 7.52 28.96
C LEU A 253 -3.71 7.54 29.70
N LYS A 254 -2.61 7.25 29.00
CA LYS A 254 -1.26 7.26 29.63
C LYS A 254 -0.79 8.66 30.02
N HIS A 255 -1.31 9.71 29.38
CA HIS A 255 -0.94 11.11 29.63
C HIS A 255 -2.20 12.00 29.54
N GLU A 256 -2.62 12.58 30.66
CA GLU A 256 -3.80 13.46 30.73
C GLU A 256 -3.47 14.95 30.52
N ALA A 257 -2.18 15.33 30.54
CA ALA A 257 -1.79 16.74 30.49
C ALA A 257 -2.12 17.38 29.13
N ALA A 258 -2.87 18.49 29.16
CA ALA A 258 -3.09 19.33 28.00
C ALA A 258 -1.79 19.96 27.49
N ALA A 259 -1.68 20.11 26.18
CA ALA A 259 -0.60 20.89 25.57
C ALA A 259 -0.81 22.37 25.92
N PRO A 260 0.24 23.13 26.28
CA PRO A 260 0.12 24.56 26.53
C PRO A 260 -0.32 25.32 25.27
N ALA A 261 -1.32 26.20 25.39
CA ALA A 261 -1.85 27.04 24.31
C ALA A 261 -0.78 27.95 23.64
N GLU A 262 0.30 28.25 24.38
CA GLU A 262 1.42 29.08 23.93
C GLU A 262 2.17 28.52 22.70
N MET A 263 2.03 27.22 22.38
CA MET A 263 2.71 26.58 21.26
C MET A 263 2.06 26.82 19.88
N MET A 264 0.91 27.49 19.78
CA MET A 264 0.13 27.54 18.52
C MET A 264 0.21 28.85 17.72
N SER A 265 1.04 29.82 18.11
CA SER A 265 1.01 31.18 17.53
C SER A 265 1.92 31.45 16.31
N GLU A 266 2.79 30.52 15.90
CA GLU A 266 3.74 30.73 14.79
C GLU A 266 3.46 29.79 13.60
N LEU A 267 3.80 30.23 12.39
CA LEU A 267 3.59 29.44 11.17
C LEU A 267 4.64 28.31 11.01
N ILE A 268 4.16 27.09 10.76
CA ILE A 268 4.92 25.92 10.36
C ILE A 268 5.18 25.96 8.85
N ARG A 269 6.43 26.28 8.48
CA ARG A 269 6.90 26.12 7.10
C ARG A 269 7.28 24.66 6.85
N HIS A 270 6.49 23.98 6.03
CA HIS A 270 6.76 22.60 5.62
C HIS A 270 6.68 22.48 4.10
N ARG A 271 7.37 21.48 3.56
CA ARG A 271 7.14 21.05 2.18
C ARG A 271 5.77 20.39 2.13
N GLN A 272 4.86 20.92 1.31
CA GLN A 272 3.56 20.28 1.09
C GLN A 272 3.78 18.83 0.65
N LEU A 273 3.24 17.90 1.44
CA LEU A 273 3.09 16.53 1.01
C LEU A 273 1.95 16.48 -0.02
N PRO A 274 2.03 15.60 -1.04
CA PRO A 274 0.90 15.34 -1.91
C PRO A 274 -0.31 14.94 -1.06
N GLN A 275 -1.38 15.72 -1.15
CA GLN A 275 -2.66 15.41 -0.52
C GLN A 275 -3.51 14.61 -1.48
N ALA A 276 -4.39 13.77 -0.93
CA ALA A 276 -5.39 13.10 -1.76
C ALA A 276 -6.29 14.15 -2.43
N PRO A 277 -6.71 13.94 -3.68
CA PRO A 277 -7.74 14.78 -4.30
C PRO A 277 -8.99 14.91 -3.42
N GLU A 278 -9.60 16.10 -3.42
CA GLU A 278 -10.88 16.31 -2.74
C GLU A 278 -11.97 15.39 -3.31
N GLY A 279 -12.92 14.96 -2.46
CA GLY A 279 -14.03 14.11 -2.87
C GLY A 279 -13.71 12.62 -3.01
N ILE A 280 -12.52 12.17 -2.59
CA ILE A 280 -12.20 10.75 -2.48
C ILE A 280 -12.86 10.15 -1.24
N GLY A 281 -13.50 9.00 -1.40
CA GLY A 281 -14.18 8.28 -0.34
C GLY A 281 -14.60 6.90 -0.81
N SER A 282 -15.55 6.28 -0.12
CA SER A 282 -16.14 5.02 -0.58
C SER A 282 -17.57 4.94 -0.07
N ASN A 283 -18.41 4.18 -0.76
CA ASN A 283 -19.74 3.84 -0.27
C ASN A 283 -19.79 2.37 0.16
N ASN A 284 -20.53 2.08 1.22
CA ASN A 284 -21.08 0.76 1.48
C ASN A 284 -22.45 0.87 2.12
N TRP A 285 -23.30 -0.12 1.88
CA TRP A 285 -24.59 -0.25 2.55
C TRP A 285 -25.06 -1.71 2.50
N ALA A 286 -25.77 -2.12 3.55
CA ALA A 286 -26.41 -3.41 3.63
C ALA A 286 -27.91 -3.24 3.90
N VAL A 287 -28.74 -4.01 3.22
CA VAL A 287 -30.19 -4.03 3.41
C VAL A 287 -30.61 -5.39 3.89
N ALA A 288 -31.28 -5.43 5.04
CA ALA A 288 -31.84 -6.65 5.59
C ALA A 288 -32.89 -7.25 4.65
N GLY A 289 -33.00 -8.58 4.63
CA GLY A 289 -33.94 -9.29 3.75
C GLY A 289 -35.39 -8.82 3.89
N SER A 290 -35.82 -8.40 5.09
CA SER A 290 -37.15 -7.83 5.37
C SER A 290 -37.48 -6.55 4.60
N LYS A 291 -36.48 -5.88 4.02
CA LYS A 291 -36.61 -4.68 3.19
C LYS A 291 -36.34 -4.94 1.71
N THR A 292 -36.22 -6.20 1.30
CA THR A 292 -35.95 -6.59 -0.09
C THR A 292 -37.09 -7.43 -0.65
N ALA A 293 -37.32 -7.37 -1.97
CA ALA A 293 -38.37 -8.16 -2.62
C ALA A 293 -38.10 -9.69 -2.57
N THR A 294 -36.83 -10.09 -2.52
CA THR A 294 -36.41 -11.51 -2.50
C THR A 294 -36.42 -12.11 -1.09
N GLY A 295 -36.55 -11.29 -0.04
CA GLY A 295 -36.35 -11.72 1.34
C GLY A 295 -34.90 -12.00 1.72
N LYS A 296 -33.93 -11.71 0.84
CA LYS A 296 -32.49 -11.96 1.06
C LYS A 296 -31.71 -10.66 1.22
N PRO A 297 -30.71 -10.60 2.11
CA PRO A 297 -29.91 -9.38 2.26
C PRO A 297 -29.21 -8.97 0.96
N ILE A 298 -29.01 -7.66 0.81
CA ILE A 298 -28.21 -7.07 -0.28
C ILE A 298 -27.06 -6.29 0.36
N LEU A 299 -25.84 -6.56 -0.08
CA LEU A 299 -24.65 -5.75 0.24
C LEU A 299 -24.19 -5.04 -1.01
N CYS A 300 -23.86 -3.76 -0.87
CA CYS A 300 -23.16 -2.99 -1.89
C CYS A 300 -21.89 -2.40 -1.30
N ASN A 301 -20.77 -2.54 -2.00
CA ASN A 301 -19.50 -1.91 -1.67
C ASN A 301 -18.88 -1.31 -2.92
N ASP A 302 -18.54 -0.03 -2.83
CA ASP A 302 -18.16 0.82 -3.96
C ASP A 302 -16.96 1.70 -3.54
N PRO A 303 -15.73 1.14 -3.56
CA PRO A 303 -14.53 1.85 -3.14
C PRO A 303 -14.07 2.87 -4.19
N HIS A 304 -13.91 4.15 -3.84
CA HIS A 304 -13.38 5.17 -4.75
C HIS A 304 -11.92 5.44 -4.45
N LEU A 305 -11.05 4.84 -5.24
CA LEU A 305 -9.62 5.08 -5.21
C LEU A 305 -9.19 5.88 -6.44
N GLY A 306 -7.98 6.43 -6.42
CA GLY A 306 -7.44 7.15 -7.57
C GLY A 306 -7.45 6.27 -8.83
N LEU A 307 -8.00 6.79 -9.93
CA LEU A 307 -8.03 6.09 -11.21
C LEU A 307 -6.61 5.93 -11.74
N ARG A 308 -6.23 4.68 -12.04
CA ARG A 308 -4.90 4.31 -12.53
C ARG A 308 -5.05 3.28 -13.64
N LEU A 309 -4.08 3.26 -14.54
CA LEU A 309 -3.91 2.20 -15.53
C LEU A 309 -2.53 1.56 -15.32
N PRO A 310 -2.45 0.28 -14.89
CA PRO A 310 -3.56 -0.62 -14.57
C PRO A 310 -4.34 -0.25 -13.29
N ALA A 311 -5.60 -0.70 -13.19
CA ALA A 311 -6.42 -0.50 -12.00
C ALA A 311 -5.82 -1.20 -10.76
N ILE A 312 -6.09 -0.70 -9.56
CA ILE A 312 -5.51 -1.29 -8.33
C ILE A 312 -6.18 -2.61 -7.94
N TRP A 313 -7.46 -2.81 -8.28
CA TRP A 313 -8.18 -4.04 -8.03
C TRP A 313 -7.91 -5.08 -9.12
N TYR A 314 -7.77 -6.34 -8.70
CA TYR A 314 -7.65 -7.50 -9.58
C TYR A 314 -8.77 -8.49 -9.25
N GLU A 315 -9.69 -8.69 -10.20
CA GLU A 315 -10.83 -9.58 -10.04
C GLU A 315 -10.37 -11.04 -10.17
N VAL A 316 -10.81 -11.91 -9.24
CA VAL A 316 -10.38 -13.31 -9.18
C VAL A 316 -11.33 -14.15 -8.34
N GLN A 317 -11.48 -15.42 -8.71
CA GLN A 317 -12.10 -16.46 -7.87
C GLN A 317 -11.06 -17.44 -7.32
N LEU A 318 -11.20 -17.80 -6.05
CA LEU A 318 -10.50 -18.92 -5.43
C LEU A 318 -11.50 -19.99 -5.03
N SER A 319 -11.39 -21.18 -5.63
CA SER A 319 -12.26 -22.33 -5.37
C SER A 319 -11.44 -23.55 -4.96
N ILE A 320 -11.57 -23.93 -3.69
CA ILE A 320 -10.96 -25.11 -3.07
C ILE A 320 -11.99 -25.79 -2.15
N PRO A 321 -11.74 -27.01 -1.65
CA PRO A 321 -12.62 -27.60 -0.65
C PRO A 321 -12.80 -26.69 0.57
N GLY A 322 -14.04 -26.26 0.82
CA GLY A 322 -14.42 -25.39 1.94
C GLY A 322 -14.23 -23.88 1.73
N ILE A 323 -13.70 -23.43 0.58
CA ILE A 323 -13.64 -22.01 0.22
C ILE A 323 -14.00 -21.84 -1.25
N ASN A 324 -14.96 -20.98 -1.52
CA ASN A 324 -15.28 -20.56 -2.87
C ASN A 324 -15.62 -19.07 -2.86
N ALA A 325 -14.57 -18.25 -2.93
CA ALA A 325 -14.68 -16.81 -2.80
C ALA A 325 -14.41 -16.13 -4.15
N TYR A 326 -15.25 -15.17 -4.50
CA TYR A 326 -15.16 -14.34 -5.70
C TYR A 326 -15.14 -12.86 -5.30
N GLY A 327 -14.30 -12.08 -5.96
CA GLY A 327 -14.26 -10.63 -5.74
C GLY A 327 -12.96 -10.04 -6.25
N VAL A 328 -12.44 -9.06 -5.52
CA VAL A 328 -11.21 -8.38 -5.88
C VAL A 328 -10.11 -8.56 -4.84
N SER A 329 -8.89 -8.78 -5.34
CA SER A 329 -7.65 -8.79 -4.57
C SER A 329 -6.80 -7.55 -4.88
N LEU A 330 -5.78 -7.33 -4.04
CA LEU A 330 -4.69 -6.41 -4.35
C LEU A 330 -3.57 -7.18 -5.07
N PRO A 331 -3.10 -6.74 -6.24
CA PRO A 331 -1.98 -7.36 -6.91
C PRO A 331 -0.75 -7.41 -6.01
N GLY A 332 -0.26 -8.61 -5.70
CA GLY A 332 0.86 -8.85 -4.80
C GLY A 332 0.49 -9.25 -3.37
N VAL A 333 -0.80 -9.53 -3.11
CA VAL A 333 -1.32 -10.03 -1.83
C VAL A 333 -2.25 -11.23 -2.07
N PRO A 334 -2.13 -12.33 -1.30
CA PRO A 334 -3.03 -13.47 -1.42
C PRO A 334 -4.43 -13.20 -0.84
N GLY A 335 -5.43 -13.91 -1.36
CA GLY A 335 -6.83 -13.86 -0.88
C GLY A 335 -7.70 -12.82 -1.57
N ILE A 336 -8.90 -12.62 -1.04
CA ILE A 336 -9.96 -11.72 -1.55
C ILE A 336 -10.23 -10.63 -0.51
N ILE A 337 -10.02 -9.37 -0.88
CA ILE A 337 -10.14 -8.22 0.04
C ILE A 337 -11.58 -7.74 0.13
N ILE A 338 -12.27 -7.64 -1.00
CA ILE A 338 -13.69 -7.31 -1.11
C ILE A 338 -14.33 -8.39 -1.97
N GLY A 339 -15.42 -8.99 -1.53
CA GLY A 339 -16.04 -10.06 -2.28
C GLY A 339 -17.17 -10.77 -1.56
N PHE A 340 -17.44 -11.97 -2.03
CA PHE A 340 -18.46 -12.85 -1.49
C PHE A 340 -18.08 -14.31 -1.70
N ASN A 341 -18.73 -15.17 -0.92
CA ASN A 341 -18.81 -16.62 -1.16
C ASN A 341 -20.29 -17.00 -1.29
N GLU A 342 -20.62 -18.30 -1.25
CA GLU A 342 -22.00 -18.77 -1.39
C GLU A 342 -22.93 -18.31 -0.26
N GLN A 343 -22.37 -17.96 0.90
CA GLN A 343 -23.11 -17.72 2.14
C GLN A 343 -23.01 -16.30 2.66
N ALA A 344 -21.99 -15.53 2.27
CA ALA A 344 -21.74 -14.22 2.82
C ALA A 344 -21.03 -13.30 1.81
N ALA A 345 -21.25 -12.00 1.98
CA ALA A 345 -20.56 -10.94 1.28
C ALA A 345 -19.94 -9.96 2.29
N TRP A 346 -18.78 -9.42 1.95
CA TRP A 346 -18.09 -8.39 2.75
C TRP A 346 -17.51 -7.31 1.86
N GLY A 347 -17.42 -6.10 2.40
CA GLY A 347 -16.82 -4.96 1.74
C GLY A 347 -16.15 -4.03 2.71
N VAL A 348 -15.24 -3.19 2.22
CA VAL A 348 -14.50 -2.24 3.04
C VAL A 348 -14.68 -0.82 2.53
N THR A 349 -14.80 0.14 3.45
CA THR A 349 -14.69 1.57 3.17
C THR A 349 -13.73 2.20 4.15
N ASN A 350 -13.05 3.26 3.72
CA ASN A 350 -12.07 3.88 4.59
C ASN A 350 -12.75 4.60 5.76
N VAL A 351 -12.24 4.38 6.98
CA VAL A 351 -12.81 5.00 8.19
C VAL A 351 -12.38 6.46 8.37
N GLY A 352 -11.32 6.90 7.69
CA GLY A 352 -10.84 8.28 7.72
C GLY A 352 -10.38 8.77 9.10
N HIS A 353 -10.11 7.86 10.04
CA HIS A 353 -9.64 8.21 11.38
C HIS A 353 -8.22 8.76 11.36
N ASP A 354 -7.96 9.65 12.31
CA ASP A 354 -6.65 10.23 12.55
C ASP A 354 -5.74 9.22 13.29
N VAL A 355 -4.90 8.54 12.51
CA VAL A 355 -3.94 7.51 12.98
C VAL A 355 -2.49 7.98 12.84
N LEU A 356 -2.25 9.22 12.42
CA LEU A 356 -0.94 9.80 12.16
C LEU A 356 -0.88 11.21 12.76
N ASP A 357 0.02 11.41 13.72
CA ASP A 357 0.27 12.70 14.36
C ASP A 357 1.68 13.21 14.03
N TRP A 358 1.79 14.53 13.90
CA TRP A 358 3.07 15.24 13.82
C TRP A 358 3.47 15.85 15.17
N TYR A 359 4.69 15.53 15.62
CA TYR A 359 5.26 16.08 16.84
C TYR A 359 6.45 16.98 16.54
N LYS A 360 6.42 18.24 17.00
CA LYS A 360 7.60 19.11 16.97
C LYS A 360 8.63 18.66 18.00
N ILE A 361 9.85 18.37 17.56
CA ILE A 361 10.92 17.93 18.46
C ILE A 361 11.60 19.12 19.14
N LYS A 362 11.67 19.08 20.47
CA LYS A 362 12.48 20.00 21.27
C LYS A 362 13.86 19.39 21.51
N TRP A 363 14.82 19.80 20.69
CA TRP A 363 16.21 19.37 20.82
C TRP A 363 16.87 19.91 22.10
N ALA A 364 17.77 19.12 22.68
CA ALA A 364 18.57 19.49 23.84
C ALA A 364 20.01 19.89 23.47
N ASP A 365 20.40 19.73 22.21
CA ASP A 365 21.68 20.19 21.64
C ASP A 365 21.51 20.68 20.19
N GLU A 366 22.43 21.53 19.74
CA GLU A 366 22.42 22.11 18.39
C GLU A 366 22.68 21.05 17.29
N GLN A 367 23.39 19.96 17.63
CA GLN A 367 23.69 18.87 16.71
C GLN A 367 22.51 17.89 16.53
N LYS A 368 21.38 18.12 17.23
CA LYS A 368 20.18 17.27 17.20
C LYS A 368 20.51 15.80 17.52
N ASN A 369 21.38 15.56 18.49
CA ASN A 369 21.75 14.24 19.02
C ASN A 369 20.83 13.80 20.16
N THR A 370 20.26 14.76 20.88
CA THR A 370 19.40 14.52 22.03
C THR A 370 18.18 15.43 22.04
N TYR A 371 17.06 14.95 22.57
CA TYR A 371 15.79 15.69 22.66
C TYR A 371 15.15 15.52 24.03
N TYR A 372 14.29 16.46 24.42
CA TYR A 372 13.57 16.40 25.69
C TYR A 372 12.35 15.47 25.61
N TYR A 373 12.22 14.58 26.60
CA TYR A 373 11.07 13.71 26.79
C TYR A 373 10.82 13.45 28.28
N GLY A 374 9.60 13.72 28.77
CA GLY A 374 9.23 13.46 30.16
C GLY A 374 10.12 14.16 31.19
N GLY A 375 10.62 15.37 30.87
CA GLY A 375 11.54 16.13 31.73
C GLY A 375 13.00 15.67 31.70
N GLN A 376 13.34 14.65 30.91
CA GLN A 376 14.69 14.13 30.72
C GLN A 376 15.17 14.34 29.29
N THR A 377 16.47 14.22 29.05
CA THR A 377 17.03 14.13 27.69
C THR A 377 17.08 12.68 27.23
N ARG A 378 16.85 12.44 25.93
CA ARG A 378 16.98 11.13 25.28
C ARG A 378 17.79 11.26 24.01
N GLU A 379 18.61 10.25 23.72
CA GLU A 379 19.34 10.15 22.45
C GLU A 379 18.40 9.76 21.31
N VAL A 380 18.71 10.25 20.11
CA VAL A 380 18.07 9.76 18.88
C VAL A 380 18.81 8.56 18.31
N SER A 381 18.07 7.62 17.74
CA SER A 381 18.66 6.63 16.85
C SER A 381 18.79 7.19 15.43
N ARG A 382 19.74 6.65 14.65
CA ARG A 382 20.05 7.10 13.28
C ARG A 382 20.01 5.91 12.35
N LEU A 383 19.33 6.08 11.22
CA LEU A 383 19.33 5.12 10.12
C LEU A 383 19.91 5.82 8.89
N VAL A 384 20.99 5.26 8.33
CA VAL A 384 21.54 5.75 7.06
C VAL A 384 20.84 5.01 5.93
N GLU A 385 20.01 5.74 5.19
CA GLU A 385 19.34 5.27 3.99
C GLU A 385 20.27 5.37 2.80
N VAL A 386 20.44 4.24 2.10
CA VAL A 386 21.28 4.13 0.90
C VAL A 386 20.37 4.08 -0.32
N ILE A 387 20.28 5.19 -1.05
CA ILE A 387 19.39 5.34 -2.19
C ILE A 387 20.17 5.19 -3.50
N GLN A 388 19.90 4.11 -4.21
CA GLN A 388 20.48 3.84 -5.53
C GLN A 388 19.75 4.64 -6.60
N VAL A 389 20.48 5.38 -7.43
CA VAL A 389 19.90 6.24 -8.47
C VAL A 389 20.47 5.87 -9.83
N ARG A 390 19.58 5.55 -10.78
CA ARG A 390 19.99 5.25 -12.16
C ARG A 390 20.82 6.39 -12.76
N GLY A 391 21.95 6.03 -13.35
CA GLY A 391 22.87 6.96 -13.99
C GLY A 391 23.90 7.58 -13.04
N ARG A 392 23.77 7.41 -11.72
CA ARG A 392 24.83 7.72 -10.76
C ARG A 392 25.74 6.52 -10.54
N LYS A 393 27.04 6.79 -10.32
CA LYS A 393 28.00 5.76 -9.89
C LYS A 393 27.91 5.48 -8.40
N GLU A 394 27.75 6.53 -7.61
CA GLU A 394 27.65 6.47 -6.15
C GLU A 394 26.19 6.63 -5.71
N PRO A 395 25.76 5.89 -4.67
CA PRO A 395 24.45 6.07 -4.07
C PRO A 395 24.33 7.42 -3.36
N VAL A 396 23.10 7.86 -3.17
CA VAL A 396 22.78 8.99 -2.29
C VAL A 396 22.60 8.46 -0.88
N LEU A 397 23.31 9.04 0.08
CA LEU A 397 23.14 8.75 1.50
C LEU A 397 22.25 9.82 2.14
N ASP A 398 21.24 9.40 2.90
CA ASP A 398 20.38 10.27 3.70
C ASP A 398 20.25 9.68 5.10
N THR A 399 20.43 10.49 6.15
CA THR A 399 20.40 10.00 7.53
C THR A 399 19.10 10.41 8.18
N VAL A 400 18.24 9.44 8.47
CA VAL A 400 16.96 9.63 9.16
C VAL A 400 17.18 9.51 10.67
N LYS A 401 16.69 10.50 11.43
CA LYS A 401 16.71 10.48 12.89
C LYS A 401 15.41 9.86 13.39
N TYR A 402 15.50 8.99 14.38
CA TYR A 402 14.35 8.36 15.02
C TYR A 402 14.27 8.80 16.49
N THR A 403 13.05 9.13 16.88
CA THR A 403 12.67 9.51 18.25
C THR A 403 11.68 8.47 18.79
N VAL A 404 11.25 8.64 20.04
CA VAL A 404 10.19 7.80 20.62
C VAL A 404 8.85 7.91 19.88
N TRP A 405 8.60 9.00 19.16
CA TRP A 405 7.40 9.18 18.35
C TRP A 405 7.54 8.61 16.94
N GLY A 406 8.75 8.26 16.50
CA GLY A 406 9.02 7.81 15.13
C GLY A 406 10.06 8.67 14.41
N PRO A 407 10.16 8.53 13.07
CA PRO A 407 11.17 9.21 12.28
C PRO A 407 10.90 10.72 12.18
N VAL A 408 11.97 11.50 12.19
CA VAL A 408 11.94 12.94 11.88
C VAL A 408 11.90 13.10 10.36
N VAL A 409 10.69 13.23 9.81
CA VAL A 409 10.49 13.27 8.35
C VAL A 409 10.86 14.63 7.76
N HIS A 410 10.52 15.70 8.48
CA HIS A 410 10.79 17.08 8.04
C HIS A 410 11.93 17.68 8.84
N GLU A 411 13.09 17.88 8.20
CA GLU A 411 14.25 18.58 8.77
C GLU A 411 14.51 19.89 7.98
N GLY A 412 14.85 20.99 8.65
CA GLY A 412 15.19 22.27 8.01
C GLY A 412 15.83 23.31 8.96
N GLU A 413 16.05 24.54 8.45
CA GLU A 413 16.46 25.75 9.22
C GLU A 413 15.35 26.83 9.42
N GLY A 414 15.01 27.19 10.67
CA GLY A 414 13.81 27.98 11.01
C GLY A 414 12.96 27.47 12.21
N PRO A 415 11.95 28.25 12.66
CA PRO A 415 11.34 28.14 14.00
C PRO A 415 10.42 26.93 14.23
N ARG A 416 10.03 26.19 13.18
CA ARG A 416 9.20 24.96 13.27
C ARG A 416 9.58 23.94 12.22
N GLN A 417 10.81 23.46 12.30
CA GLN A 417 11.26 22.27 11.61
C GLN A 417 11.62 21.17 12.61
N ASP A 418 11.92 19.99 12.09
CA ASP A 418 12.13 18.76 12.86
C ASP A 418 10.84 18.20 13.43
N LEU A 419 9.95 17.80 12.51
CA LEU A 419 8.71 17.13 12.83
C LEU A 419 8.92 15.61 12.79
N ALA A 420 8.70 14.97 13.93
CA ALA A 420 8.59 13.51 14.01
C ALA A 420 7.18 13.06 13.64
N MET A 421 7.11 12.00 12.84
CA MET A 421 5.85 11.39 12.43
C MET A 421 5.57 10.19 13.33
N HIS A 422 4.48 10.26 14.09
CA HIS A 422 3.95 9.12 14.81
C HIS A 422 2.79 8.54 14.05
N TRP A 423 2.98 7.34 13.50
CA TRP A 423 1.97 6.70 12.68
C TRP A 423 1.84 5.24 13.06
N LEU A 424 0.62 4.81 13.40
CA LEU A 424 0.36 3.44 13.85
C LEU A 424 0.77 2.37 12.82
N ALA A 425 0.83 2.71 11.52
CA ALA A 425 1.28 1.75 10.53
C ALA A 425 2.79 1.43 10.62
N LEU A 426 3.59 2.26 11.31
CA LEU A 426 5.01 2.00 11.58
C LEU A 426 5.22 1.07 12.78
N ASP A 427 4.25 1.00 13.68
CA ASP A 427 4.36 0.23 14.91
C ASP A 427 4.50 -1.27 14.60
N THR A 428 5.24 -1.97 15.47
CA THR A 428 5.31 -3.42 15.43
C THR A 428 4.02 -4.00 15.99
N PRO A 429 3.26 -4.79 15.20
CA PRO A 429 2.05 -5.43 15.70
C PRO A 429 2.30 -6.31 16.92
N SER A 430 1.37 -6.26 17.88
CA SER A 430 1.39 -7.14 19.05
C SER A 430 1.23 -8.62 18.64
N PRO A 431 1.72 -9.61 19.43
CA PRO A 431 1.49 -11.02 19.12
C PRO A 431 -0.01 -11.38 19.09
N LYS A 432 -0.44 -12.02 18.00
CA LYS A 432 -1.84 -12.41 17.75
C LYS A 432 -1.90 -13.79 17.06
N PRO A 433 -3.05 -14.49 17.07
CA PRO A 433 -3.21 -15.76 16.37
C PRO A 433 -3.09 -15.62 14.83
N PHE A 434 -3.46 -14.46 14.30
CA PHE A 434 -3.35 -14.09 12.89
C PHE A 434 -3.37 -12.55 12.77
N TYR A 435 -3.21 -12.02 11.56
CA TYR A 435 -3.17 -10.60 11.26
C TYR A 435 -4.06 -10.30 10.04
N GLU A 436 -3.69 -9.35 9.18
CA GLU A 436 -4.52 -8.92 8.05
C GLU A 436 -4.86 -10.05 7.06
N ILE A 437 -3.91 -10.93 6.74
CA ILE A 437 -4.13 -12.02 5.76
C ILE A 437 -5.15 -13.02 6.29
N GLY A 438 -5.02 -13.40 7.56
CA GLY A 438 -5.92 -14.31 8.25
C GLY A 438 -7.32 -13.74 8.39
N THR A 439 -7.47 -12.41 8.54
CA THR A 439 -8.79 -11.76 8.51
C THR A 439 -9.50 -12.03 7.20
N PHE A 440 -8.87 -11.78 6.06
CA PHE A 440 -9.52 -12.02 4.76
C PHE A 440 -9.72 -13.51 4.48
N LEU A 441 -8.83 -14.39 4.94
CA LEU A 441 -9.05 -15.84 4.90
C LEU A 441 -10.27 -16.28 5.71
N GLY A 442 -10.47 -15.69 6.88
CA GLY A 442 -11.66 -15.92 7.72
C GLY A 442 -12.94 -15.45 7.01
N LEU A 443 -12.91 -14.27 6.39
CA LEU A 443 -14.05 -13.74 5.63
C LEU A 443 -14.40 -14.62 4.42
N MET A 444 -13.41 -15.14 3.69
CA MET A 444 -13.65 -16.07 2.58
C MET A 444 -14.36 -17.37 3.02
N LYS A 445 -14.24 -17.76 4.30
CA LYS A 445 -14.89 -18.94 4.89
C LYS A 445 -16.20 -18.60 5.62
N ALA A 446 -16.51 -17.33 5.80
CA ALA A 446 -17.58 -16.91 6.69
C ALA A 446 -18.95 -17.36 6.17
N THR A 447 -19.77 -17.87 7.08
CA THR A 447 -21.15 -18.31 6.79
C THR A 447 -22.22 -17.43 7.45
N GLY A 448 -21.85 -16.65 8.46
CA GLY A 448 -22.74 -15.75 9.19
C GLY A 448 -22.00 -14.77 10.09
N ALA A 449 -22.75 -14.04 10.91
CA ALA A 449 -22.22 -12.96 11.75
C ALA A 449 -21.13 -13.40 12.76
N GLU A 450 -21.20 -14.63 13.29
CA GLU A 450 -20.21 -15.14 14.24
C GLU A 450 -18.83 -15.33 13.58
N ASP A 451 -18.79 -15.93 12.39
CA ASP A 451 -17.56 -16.08 11.60
C ASP A 451 -16.99 -14.72 11.20
N TYR A 452 -17.85 -13.80 10.79
CA TYR A 452 -17.48 -12.41 10.49
C TYR A 452 -16.82 -11.74 11.71
N ALA A 453 -17.46 -11.80 12.87
CA ALA A 453 -16.92 -11.23 14.09
C ALA A 453 -15.60 -11.90 14.49
N ALA A 454 -15.47 -13.22 14.32
CA ALA A 454 -14.23 -13.95 14.60
C ALA A 454 -13.08 -13.55 13.66
N ALA A 455 -13.36 -13.42 12.36
CA ALA A 455 -12.38 -13.02 11.34
C ALA A 455 -11.81 -11.61 11.57
N LEU A 456 -12.61 -10.71 12.13
CA LEU A 456 -12.22 -9.32 12.37
C LEU A 456 -11.36 -9.10 13.63
N ARG A 457 -11.31 -10.05 14.58
CA ARG A 457 -10.70 -9.85 15.92
C ARG A 457 -9.23 -9.41 15.91
N ALA A 458 -8.47 -9.76 14.88
CA ALA A 458 -7.02 -9.54 14.86
C ALA A 458 -6.54 -8.47 13.88
N TYR A 459 -7.43 -7.94 13.03
CA TYR A 459 -7.11 -6.91 12.03
C TYR A 459 -6.60 -5.62 12.68
N GLU A 460 -5.49 -5.07 12.20
CA GLU A 460 -4.90 -3.84 12.75
C GLU A 460 -4.88 -2.69 11.76
N SER A 461 -4.40 -2.92 10.53
CA SER A 461 -4.06 -1.81 9.66
C SER A 461 -4.27 -2.13 8.17
N PRO A 462 -4.73 -1.16 7.36
CA PRO A 462 -5.29 0.14 7.78
C PRO A 462 -6.68 0.00 8.39
N ALA A 463 -7.07 0.88 9.31
CA ALA A 463 -8.43 0.84 9.87
C ALA A 463 -9.49 1.06 8.77
N GLN A 464 -10.53 0.24 8.73
CA GLN A 464 -11.61 0.27 7.73
C GLN A 464 -12.98 0.09 8.40
N ASN A 465 -14.03 0.56 7.75
CA ASN A 465 -15.38 0.06 8.01
C ASN A 465 -15.57 -1.22 7.21
N PHE A 466 -15.82 -2.33 7.89
CA PHE A 466 -16.22 -3.59 7.26
C PHE A 466 -17.75 -3.63 7.22
N ALA A 467 -18.33 -3.76 6.04
CA ALA A 467 -19.75 -4.05 5.88
C ALA A 467 -19.94 -5.52 5.50
N PHE A 468 -21.00 -6.14 6.00
CA PHE A 468 -21.23 -7.57 5.86
C PHE A 468 -22.71 -7.88 5.63
N ALA A 469 -22.99 -8.92 4.87
CA ALA A 469 -24.31 -9.53 4.78
C ALA A 469 -24.20 -11.05 4.58
N SER A 470 -25.11 -11.82 5.20
CA SER A 470 -25.15 -13.29 5.04
C SER A 470 -26.47 -13.78 4.42
N SER A 471 -26.43 -14.96 3.81
CA SER A 471 -27.59 -15.66 3.25
C SER A 471 -28.59 -16.09 4.33
N ALA A 472 -28.14 -16.14 5.60
CA ALA A 472 -28.93 -16.39 6.80
C ALA A 472 -29.74 -15.18 7.27
N GLY A 473 -29.47 -13.98 6.75
CA GLY A 473 -30.22 -12.76 7.06
C GLY A 473 -29.44 -11.72 7.85
N ASP A 474 -28.18 -11.98 8.21
CA ASP A 474 -27.37 -11.04 8.97
C ASP A 474 -26.98 -9.84 8.11
N ILE A 475 -26.92 -8.66 8.72
CA ILE A 475 -26.22 -7.49 8.20
C ILE A 475 -25.40 -6.87 9.32
N ALA A 476 -24.21 -6.37 9.00
CA ALA A 476 -23.36 -5.71 9.98
C ALA A 476 -22.52 -4.60 9.35
N ILE A 477 -22.11 -3.64 10.18
CA ILE A 477 -21.01 -2.74 9.90
C ILE A 477 -20.12 -2.67 11.14
N THR A 478 -18.80 -2.73 10.95
CA THR A 478 -17.81 -2.66 12.04
C THR A 478 -16.68 -1.73 11.65
N VAL A 479 -16.48 -0.67 12.42
CA VAL A 479 -15.21 0.08 12.38
C VAL A 479 -14.16 -0.83 12.99
N ASN A 480 -13.15 -1.22 12.23
CA ASN A 480 -12.16 -2.18 12.67
C ASN A 480 -10.73 -1.77 12.29
N GLY A 481 -9.79 -2.06 13.20
CA GLY A 481 -8.39 -1.68 13.11
C GLY A 481 -7.88 -1.04 14.40
N SER A 482 -6.57 -0.82 14.48
CA SER A 482 -5.93 -0.13 15.59
C SER A 482 -6.19 1.37 15.51
N LEU A 483 -6.76 1.93 16.57
CA LEU A 483 -7.01 3.37 16.70
C LEU A 483 -6.24 3.92 17.92
N PRO A 484 -5.65 5.12 17.84
CA PRO A 484 -4.88 5.67 18.94
C PRO A 484 -5.80 6.15 20.06
N LEU A 485 -5.43 5.88 21.31
CA LEU A 485 -6.08 6.48 22.47
C LEU A 485 -5.60 7.92 22.64
N LYS A 486 -6.43 8.87 22.23
CA LYS A 486 -6.14 10.30 22.22
C LYS A 486 -6.99 11.03 23.24
N ARG A 487 -6.42 12.05 23.90
CA ARG A 487 -7.21 13.05 24.64
C ARG A 487 -7.93 13.98 23.65
N ALA A 488 -8.95 14.70 24.13
CA ALA A 488 -9.64 15.70 23.31
C ALA A 488 -8.65 16.71 22.69
N GLY A 489 -8.73 16.91 21.38
CA GLY A 489 -7.88 17.81 20.61
C GLY A 489 -6.44 17.34 20.36
N GLN A 490 -6.02 16.16 20.83
CA GLN A 490 -4.70 15.60 20.48
C GLN A 490 -4.69 15.17 19.01
N GLY A 491 -3.60 15.49 18.29
CA GLY A 491 -3.49 15.25 16.85
C GLY A 491 -4.12 16.35 15.99
N ARG A 492 -5.02 17.16 16.56
CA ARG A 492 -5.63 18.29 15.81
C ARG A 492 -4.62 19.37 15.42
N PHE A 493 -3.53 19.49 16.17
CA PHE A 493 -2.46 20.48 16.01
C PHE A 493 -1.09 19.84 16.37
N VAL A 494 -0.01 20.40 15.84
CA VAL A 494 1.40 19.99 16.08
C VAL A 494 1.92 20.33 17.47
#